data_AF-A0A5C6M127-F1
#
_entry.id   AF-A0A5C6M127-F1
#
_cell.length_a   1.000
_cell.length_b   1.000
_cell.length_c   1.000
_cell.angle_alpha   90.00
_cell.angle_beta   90.00
_cell.angle_gamma   90.00
#
_symmetry.space_group_name_H-M   'P 1'
#
loop_
_entity.id
_entity.type
_entity.pdbx_description
1 polymer ?
#
loop_
_entity_poly.entity_id
_entity_poly.type
_entity_poly.pdbx_seq_one_letter_code
_entity_poly.pdbx_strand_id
1 'polypeptide(L)' 'MDANLGGPGYQNLLIRSRQEICFFGCGSVIDRLRASVHNSWWGGELPLSGYWGCKDVSDYETILGLILTAL' A
#
# COMPACT_ATOMS: atom_id res chain seq x y z
N MET A 1 -11.29 -0.53 -24.34
CA MET A 1 -11.97 -0.14 -23.07
C MET A 1 -12.00 1.37 -23.02
N ASP A 2 -13.17 1.94 -22.75
CA ASP A 2 -13.41 3.38 -22.73
C ASP A 2 -12.78 4.00 -21.48
N ALA A 3 -11.86 4.95 -21.65
CA ALA A 3 -11.13 5.60 -20.56
C ALA A 3 -12.05 6.47 -19.66
N ASN A 4 -13.26 6.76 -20.14
CA ASN A 4 -14.23 7.66 -19.50
C ASN A 4 -15.13 6.99 -18.45
N LEU A 5 -14.88 5.72 -18.09
CA LEU A 5 -15.55 5.02 -16.99
C LEU A 5 -14.65 4.79 -15.76
N GLY A 6 -13.44 5.36 -15.72
CA GLY A 6 -12.56 5.24 -14.55
C GLY A 6 -11.05 5.12 -14.80
N GLY A 7 -10.53 5.52 -15.98
CA GLY A 7 -9.09 5.59 -16.27
C GLY A 7 -8.30 4.29 -15.99
N PRO A 8 -6.96 4.29 -16.07
CA PRO A 8 -6.16 3.31 -15.34
C PRO A 8 -6.32 3.66 -13.86
N GLY A 9 -7.41 3.18 -13.23
CA GLY A 9 -7.75 3.46 -11.83
C GLY A 9 -6.50 3.39 -10.97
N TYR A 10 -6.16 4.50 -10.33
CA TYR A 10 -4.87 4.80 -9.70
C TYR A 10 -4.13 3.59 -9.11
N GLN A 11 -2.82 3.52 -9.37
CA GLN A 11 -1.94 2.47 -8.83
C GLN A 11 -1.12 3.01 -7.65
N ASN A 12 -0.67 2.11 -6.77
CA ASN A 12 0.18 2.43 -5.61
C ASN A 12 -0.45 3.50 -4.71
N LEU A 13 -1.70 3.26 -4.32
CA LEU A 13 -2.49 4.15 -3.49
C LEU A 13 -2.12 3.96 -2.02
N LEU A 14 -1.63 5.02 -1.38
CA LEU A 14 -1.52 5.11 0.06
C LEU A 14 -2.73 5.89 0.61
N ILE A 15 -3.46 5.26 1.50
CA ILE A 15 -4.65 5.82 2.16
C ILE A 15 -4.31 5.97 3.64
N ARG A 16 -4.44 7.20 4.15
CA ARG A 16 -4.29 7.52 5.58
C ARG A 16 -5.65 7.83 6.18
N SER A 17 -6.11 6.96 7.06
CA SER A 17 -7.31 7.16 7.88
C SER A 17 -6.90 7.56 9.30
N ARG A 18 -7.88 7.89 10.15
CA ARG A 18 -7.63 8.26 11.56
C ARG A 18 -7.01 7.12 12.38
N GLN A 19 -7.32 5.87 12.04
CA GLN A 19 -6.97 4.69 12.85
C GLN A 19 -6.12 3.68 12.09
N GLU A 20 -5.90 3.87 10.79
CA GLU A 20 -5.13 2.94 9.99
C GLU A 20 -4.52 3.62 8.77
N ILE A 21 -3.46 3.01 8.27
CA ILE A 21 -2.85 3.33 6.99
C ILE A 21 -2.98 2.08 6.13
N CYS A 22 -3.44 2.25 4.90
CA CYS A 22 -3.64 1.17 3.93
C CYS A 22 -2.90 1.50 2.64
N PHE A 23 -2.31 0.48 2.03
CA PHE A 23 -1.67 0.58 0.72
C PHE A 23 -2.28 -0.44 -0.23
N PHE A 24 -2.60 -0.03 -1.46
CA PHE A 24 -2.99 -0.92 -2.55
C PHE A 24 -2.08 -0.67 -3.75
N GLY A 25 -1.46 -1.72 -4.29
CA GLY A 25 -0.57 -1.58 -5.43
C GLY A 25 0.37 -2.75 -5.62
N CYS A 26 1.61 -2.42 -5.99
CA CYS A 26 2.64 -3.38 -6.34
C CYS A 26 2.96 -4.35 -5.19
N GLY A 27 3.04 -5.65 -5.50
CA GLY A 27 3.33 -6.67 -4.49
C GLY A 27 4.72 -6.56 -3.87
N SER A 28 5.73 -6.06 -4.61
CA SER A 28 7.07 -5.85 -4.06
C SER A 28 7.11 -4.77 -2.96
N VAL A 29 6.27 -3.73 -3.09
CA VAL A 29 6.10 -2.70 -2.06
C VAL A 29 5.44 -3.31 -0.82
N ILE A 30 4.44 -4.18 -1.03
CA ILE A 30 3.75 -4.89 0.06
C ILE A 30 4.70 -5.82 0.81
N ASP A 31 5.57 -6.55 0.12
CA ASP A 31 6.58 -7.40 0.77
C ASP A 31 7.54 -6.58 1.64
N ARG A 32 7.95 -5.39 1.18
CA ARG A 32 8.77 -4.47 1.99
C ARG A 32 7.99 -3.96 3.20
N LEU A 33 6.76 -3.51 3.02
CA LEU A 33 5.91 -3.03 4.11
C LEU A 33 5.66 -4.10 5.17
N ARG A 34 5.35 -5.32 4.74
CA ARG A 34 5.20 -6.50 5.62
C ARG A 34 6.47 -6.78 6.42
N ALA A 35 7.65 -6.67 5.80
CA ALA A 35 8.93 -6.94 6.45
C ALA A 35 9.33 -5.83 7.43
N SER A 36 8.95 -4.58 7.17
CA SER A 36 9.37 -3.42 7.95
C SER A 36 8.39 -2.98 9.03
N VAL A 37 7.09 -3.32 8.92
CA VAL A 37 6.06 -2.84 9.84
C VAL A 37 5.40 -4.01 10.57
N HIS A 38 5.64 -4.08 11.87
CA HIS A 38 5.06 -5.10 12.74
C HIS A 38 3.54 -4.89 12.92
N ASN A 39 2.82 -5.98 13.23
CA ASN A 39 1.36 -5.96 13.45
C ASN A 39 0.55 -5.42 12.25
N SER A 40 1.11 -5.50 11.05
CA SER A 40 0.40 -5.21 9.81
C SER A 40 -0.34 -6.44 9.27
N TRP A 41 -1.27 -6.22 8.36
CA TRP A 41 -2.00 -7.25 7.62
C TRP A 41 -1.83 -7.01 6.12
N TRP A 42 -1.92 -8.07 5.31
CA TRP A 42 -1.71 -8.00 3.87
C TRP A 42 -2.42 -9.14 3.15
N GLY A 43 -2.62 -9.00 1.84
CA GLY A 43 -3.22 -10.02 0.99
C GLY A 43 -3.26 -9.60 -0.48
N GLY A 44 -3.79 -10.47 -1.33
CA GLY A 44 -3.89 -10.24 -2.78
C GLY A 44 -3.09 -11.26 -3.60
N GLU A 45 -2.82 -10.91 -4.85
CA GLU A 45 -2.09 -11.73 -5.83
C GLU A 45 -0.60 -11.39 -5.82
N LEU A 46 0.07 -11.60 -4.68
CA LEU A 46 1.51 -11.34 -4.58
C LEU A 46 2.31 -12.33 -5.46
N PRO A 47 3.38 -11.89 -6.15
CA PRO A 47 4.03 -10.58 -6.05
C PRO A 47 3.49 -9.53 -7.03
N LEU A 48 2.44 -9.84 -7.81
CA LEU A 48 1.93 -8.93 -8.86
C LEU A 48 1.26 -7.70 -8.25
N SER A 49 0.28 -7.92 -7.38
CA SER A 49 -0.45 -6.84 -6.73
C SER A 49 -1.10 -7.28 -5.42
N GLY A 50 -1.49 -6.33 -4.59
CA GLY A 50 -2.26 -6.65 -3.40
C GLY A 50 -2.61 -5.43 -2.59
N TYR A 51 -2.88 -5.70 -1.32
CA TYR A 51 -3.13 -4.69 -0.31
C TYR A 51 -2.33 -4.99 0.96
N TRP A 52 -2.06 -3.93 1.71
CA TRP A 52 -1.41 -3.95 3.01
C TRP A 52 -2.08 -2.92 3.92
N GLY A 53 -2.08 -3.14 5.24
CA GLY A 53 -2.48 -2.12 6.18
C GLY A 53 -1.96 -2.32 7.60
N CYS A 54 -1.93 -1.24 8.37
CA CYS A 54 -1.55 -1.24 9.78
C CYS A 54 -2.44 -0.27 10.58
N LYS A 55 -2.67 -0.59 11.86
CA LYS A 55 -3.44 0.28 12.77
C LYS A 55 -2.61 1.42 13.39
N ASP A 56 -1.30 1.39 13.21
CA ASP A 56 -0.43 2.46 13.68
C ASP A 56 -0.33 3.57 12.63
N VAL A 57 -0.95 4.72 12.93
CA VAL A 57 -0.94 5.90 12.05
C VAL A 57 0.20 6.88 12.36
N SER A 58 0.93 6.65 13.45
CA SER A 58 2.04 7.52 13.87
C SER A 58 3.26 7.36 12.97
N ASP A 59 3.42 6.20 12.36
CA ASP A 59 4.53 5.85 11.46
C ASP A 59 4.33 6.26 9.99
N TYR A 60 3.40 7.18 9.70
CA TYR A 60 3.05 7.56 8.32
C TYR A 60 4.26 7.97 7.47
N GLU A 61 5.15 8.80 8.00
CA GLU A 61 6.34 9.27 7.27
C GLU A 61 7.31 8.12 6.95
N THR A 62 7.47 7.19 7.89
CA THR A 62 8.28 5.97 7.69
C THR A 62 7.65 5.10 6.60
N ILE A 63 6.34 4.87 6.65
CA ILE A 63 5.60 4.08 5.65
C ILE A 63 5.68 4.72 4.27
N LEU A 64 5.49 6.04 4.18
CA LEU A 64 5.62 6.78 2.93
C LEU A 64 7.03 6.65 2.36
N GLY A 65 8.08 6.77 3.19
CA GLY A 65 9.47 6.57 2.79
C GLY A 65 9.75 5.16 2.26
N LEU A 66 9.20 4.12 2.91
CA LEU A 66 9.32 2.73 2.46
C LEU A 66 8.69 2.51 1.08
N ILE A 67 7.54 3.14 0.82
CA ILE A 67 6.85 3.08 -0.47
C ILE A 67 7.67 3.81 -1.53
N LEU A 68 8.05 5.06 -1.29
CA LEU A 68 8.76 5.89 -2.27
C LEU A 68 10.14 5.34 -2.66
N THR A 69 10.77 4.55 -1.79
CA THR A 69 12.07 3.90 -2.05
C THR A 69 11.94 2.50 -2.67
N ALA A 70 10.72 2.04 -2.95
CA ALA A 70 10.43 0.74 -3.52
C ALA A 70 9.72 0.81 -4.89
N LEU A 71 9.37 2.02 -5.34
CA LEU A 71 8.82 2.31 -6.67
C LEU A 71 9.92 2.57 -7.70
#